data_AF-A0A8I1PPW3-F1
#
_entry.id   AF-A0A8I1PPW3-F1
#
_cell.length_a   1.000
_cell.length_b   1.000
_cell.length_c   1.000
_cell.angle_alpha   90.00
_cell.angle_beta   90.00
_cell.angle_gamma   90.00
#
_symmetry.space_group_name_H-M   'P 1'
#
loop_
_entity.id
_entity.type
_entity.pdbx_description
1 polymer ?
#
loop_
_entity_poly.entity_id
_entity_poly.type
_entity_poly.pdbx_seq_one_letter_code
_entity_poly.pdbx_strand_id
1 'polypeptide(L)' 'MSALRGRQDNTVGAWARAQENLRESCEAQDQQATRVVAGQAVDADDCRELLAMLGLTARVGG' A
#
# COMPACT_ATOMS: atom_id res chain seq x y z
N MET A 1 15.34 29.03 23.82
CA MET A 1 14.27 28.05 23.53
C MET A 1 14.23 27.61 22.06
N SER A 2 15.38 27.39 21.38
CA SER A 2 15.40 27.04 19.94
C SER A 2 15.63 25.55 19.63
N ALA A 3 16.38 24.82 20.46
CA ALA A 3 16.75 23.42 20.16
C ALA A 3 15.56 22.45 20.22
N LEU A 4 14.55 22.75 21.03
CA LEU A 4 13.32 21.94 21.14
C LEU A 4 12.45 22.02 19.88
N ARG A 5 12.40 23.18 19.22
CA ARG A 5 11.64 23.39 17.99
C ARG A 5 12.26 22.64 16.80
N GLY A 6 13.58 22.74 16.61
CA GLY A 6 14.28 22.01 15.54
C GLY A 6 14.20 20.48 15.69
N ARG A 7 14.10 19.97 16.93
CA ARG A 7 13.86 18.53 17.17
C ARG A 7 12.45 18.10 16.79
N GLN A 8 11.45 18.91 17.11
CA GLN A 8 10.04 18.65 16.75
C GLN A 8 9.84 18.69 15.23
N ASP A 9 10.39 19.70 14.55
CA ASP A 9 10.30 19.82 13.09
C ASP A 9 10.94 18.61 12.37
N ASN A 10 12.06 18.12 12.90
CA ASN A 10 12.71 16.91 12.40
C ASN A 10 11.85 15.65 12.60
N THR A 11 11.18 15.50 13.75
CA THR A 11 10.31 14.35 14.00
C THR A 11 9.06 14.33 13.11
N VAL A 12 8.48 15.50 12.83
CA VAL A 12 7.32 15.62 11.94
C VAL A 12 7.73 15.28 10.51
N GLY A 13 8.87 15.78 10.04
CA GLY A 13 9.41 15.45 8.71
C GLY A 13 9.78 13.97 8.56
N ALA A 14 10.38 13.37 9.59
CA ALA A 14 10.70 11.94 9.59
C ALA A 14 9.45 11.06 9.58
N TRP A 15 8.43 11.43 10.36
CA TRP A 15 7.15 10.71 10.37
C TRP A 15 6.43 10.80 9.02
N ALA A 16 6.39 11.98 8.41
CA ALA A 16 5.76 12.15 7.09
C ALA A 16 6.42 11.27 6.02
N ARG A 17 7.76 11.21 6.01
CA ARG A 17 8.52 10.31 5.10
C ARG A 17 8.26 8.84 5.40
N ALA A 18 8.22 8.45 6.68
CA ALA A 18 7.93 7.08 7.06
C ALA A 18 6.52 6.65 6.63
N GLN A 19 5.54 7.56 6.74
CA GLN A 19 4.17 7.29 6.28
C GLN A 19 4.08 7.21 4.76
N GLU A 20 4.82 8.03 4.02
CA GLU A 20 4.88 7.94 2.56
C GLU A 20 5.50 6.61 2.11
N ASN A 21 6.66 6.25 2.67
CA ASN A 21 7.30 4.97 2.39
C ASN A 21 6.38 3.78 2.73
N LEU A 22 5.60 3.88 3.80
CA LEU A 22 4.63 2.85 4.16
C LEU A 22 3.54 2.73 3.10
N ARG A 23 3.00 3.85 2.59
CA ARG A 23 2.01 3.84 1.51
C ARG A 23 2.56 3.21 0.24
N GLU A 24 3.74 3.63 -0.20
CA GLU A 24 4.42 3.05 -1.37
C GLU A 24 4.65 1.54 -1.21
N SER A 25 5.06 1.10 -0.02
CA SER A 25 5.24 -0.32 0.29
C SER A 25 3.93 -1.09 0.25
N CYS A 26 2.83 -0.53 0.79
CA CYS A 26 1.51 -1.15 0.73
C CYS A 26 1.03 -1.26 -0.73
N GLU A 27 1.18 -0.20 -1.53
CA GLU A 27 0.79 -0.24 -2.94
C GLU A 27 1.57 -1.30 -3.74
N ALA A 28 2.87 -1.44 -3.50
CA ALA A 28 3.68 -2.48 -4.13
C ALA A 28 3.23 -3.89 -3.72
N GLN A 29 2.89 -4.09 -2.45
CA GLN A 29 2.37 -5.36 -1.93
C GLN A 29 0.99 -5.68 -2.53
N ASP A 30 0.09 -4.71 -2.61
CA ASP A 30 -1.24 -4.86 -3.20
C ASP A 30 -1.16 -5.27 -4.67
N GLN A 31 -0.25 -4.66 -5.44
CA GLN A 31 -0.01 -5.03 -6.83
C GLN A 31 0.52 -6.47 -6.96
N GLN A 32 1.44 -6.88 -6.08
CA GLN A 32 1.97 -8.24 -6.09
C GLN A 32 0.90 -9.26 -5.69
N ALA A 33 0.12 -8.98 -4.65
CA ALA A 33 -0.99 -9.82 -4.23
C ALA A 33 -2.03 -9.98 -5.35
N THR A 34 -2.34 -8.90 -6.07
CA THR A 34 -3.24 -8.94 -7.23
C THR A 34 -2.75 -9.90 -8.30
N ARG A 35 -1.45 -9.85 -8.64
CA ARG A 35 -0.84 -10.76 -9.63
C ARG A 35 -0.86 -12.22 -9.16
N VAL A 36 -0.61 -12.46 -7.87
CA VAL A 36 -0.65 -13.82 -7.30
C VAL A 36 -2.06 -14.38 -7.37
N VAL A 37 -3.08 -13.62 -6.97
CA VAL A 37 -4.49 -14.06 -7.03
C VAL A 37 -4.89 -14.34 -8.47
N ALA A 38 -4.58 -13.45 -9.41
CA ALA A 38 -4.91 -13.66 -10.83
C ALA A 38 -4.25 -14.92 -11.42
N GLY A 39 -3.06 -15.30 -10.94
CA GLY A 39 -2.38 -16.52 -11.37
C GLY A 39 -2.83 -17.81 -10.67
N GLN A 40 -3.64 -17.71 -9.61
CA GLN A 40 -4.13 -18.86 -8.83
C GLN A 40 -5.65 -19.05 -8.92
N ALA A 41 -6.39 -18.03 -9.35
CA ALA A 41 -7.83 -18.08 -9.49
C ALA A 41 -8.27 -19.06 -10.60
N VAL A 42 -9.39 -19.73 -10.37
CA VAL A 42 -9.97 -20.71 -11.30
C VAL A 42 -10.54 -20.02 -12.55
N ASP A 43 -11.17 -18.85 -12.35
CA ASP A 43 -11.71 -18.02 -13.41
C ASP A 43 -11.72 -16.53 -13.00
N ALA A 44 -12.29 -15.69 -13.87
CA ALA A 44 -12.35 -14.26 -13.65
C ALA A 44 -13.29 -13.85 -12.50
N ASP A 45 -14.30 -14.65 -12.17
CA ASP A 45 -15.29 -14.36 -11.13
C ASP A 45 -14.70 -14.70 -9.77
N ASP A 46 -14.08 -15.88 -9.66
CA ASP A 46 -13.28 -16.32 -8.50
C ASP A 46 -12.16 -15.33 -8.19
N CYS A 47 -11.43 -14.86 -9.21
CA CYS A 47 -10.41 -13.83 -9.04
C CYS A 47 -10.97 -12.54 -8.42
N ARG A 48 -12.13 -12.07 -8.89
CA ARG A 48 -12.77 -10.86 -8.34
C ARG A 48 -13.22 -11.05 -6.90
N GLU A 49 -13.76 -12.22 -6.57
CA GLU A 49 -14.17 -12.56 -5.20
C GLU A 49 -12.97 -12.61 -4.24
N LEU A 50 -11.89 -13.29 -4.64
CA LEU A 50 -10.66 -13.39 -3.87
C LEU A 50 -10.01 -12.01 -3.64
N LEU A 51 -9.97 -11.15 -4.67
CA LEU A 51 -9.45 -9.78 -4.52
C LEU A 51 -10.32 -8.95 -3.58
N ALA A 52 -11.65 -9.06 -3.68
CA ALA A 52 -12.58 -8.36 -2.79
C ALA A 52 -12.41 -8.79 -1.33
N MET A 53 -12.21 -10.09 -1.06
CA MET A 53 -11.95 -10.60 0.29
C MET A 53 -10.64 -10.08 0.90
N LEU A 54 -9.64 -9.83 0.06
CA LEU A 54 -8.37 -9.24 0.49
C LEU A 54 -8.41 -7.72 0.62
N GLY A 55 -9.56 -7.08 0.33
CA GLY A 55 -9.68 -5.63 0.28
C GLY A 55 -8.92 -5.00 -0.90
N LEU A 56 -8.50 -5.82 -1.86
CA LEU A 56 -7.78 -5.37 -3.05
C LEU A 56 -8.79 -4.96 -4.11
N THR A 57 -8.70 -3.72 -4.58
CA THR A 57 -9.42 -3.33 -5.78
C THR A 57 -8.56 -3.73 -6.98
N ALA A 58 -9.09 -4.55 -7.88
CA ALA A 58 -8.47 -4.76 -9.18
C ALA A 58 -8.43 -3.39 -9.89
N ARG A 59 -7.36 -2.62 -9.71
CA ARG A 59 -7.07 -1.48 -10.57
C ARG A 59 -6.62 -2.11 -11.88
N VAL A 60 -7.60 -2.35 -12.76
CA VAL A 60 -7.34 -2.70 -14.15
C VAL A 60 -6.39 -1.62 -14.65
N GLY A 61 -5.12 -1.99 -14.89
CA GLY A 61 -4.15 -1.08 -15.47
C GLY A 61 -4.74 -0.53 -16.76
N GLY A 62 -4.82 0.79 -16.86
CA GLY A 62 -5.06 1.47 -18.13
C GLY A 62 -3.85 1.37 -19.05
#